data_AF-A0A1T5M262-F1
#
_entry.id   AF-A0A1T5M262-F1
#
_cell.length_a   1.000
_cell.length_b   1.000
_cell.length_c   1.000
_cell.angle_alpha   90.00
_cell.angle_beta   90.00
_cell.angle_gamma   90.00
#
_symmetry.space_group_name_H-M   'P 1'
#
loop_
_entity.id
_entity.type
_entity.pdbx_description
1 polymer ?
#
loop_
_entity_poly.entity_id
_entity_poly.type
_entity_poly.pdbx_seq_one_letter_code
_entity_poly.pdbx_strand_id
1 'polypeptide(L)'
;MRKSAGWTNEGLTNFSEIVRNHQSNLTELTTKVIQFLTQYLGAQQGGLFVLREDETGPYLELTACYAFDRKKFVERRIDIGVGLIGQTYLEGETTLLTKLPQGYTYITSGMGQATPACLAIVPMKYNSKIEAIIEIAGLEKFEDYQISFLEKAGEFVASALQGVRTTEKMQELLLVSQRQTEEMRATEEELRQNLEELQATQEAMVRKQEEMNRMHDHGNRTN
;
A
#
# COMPACT_ATOMS: atom_id res chain seq x y z
N MET A 1 -23.62 30.05 -8.49
CA MET A 1 -22.38 30.15 -7.70
C MET A 1 -22.56 29.85 -6.21
N ARG A 2 -23.53 30.45 -5.48
CA ARG A 2 -23.65 30.25 -4.01
C ARG A 2 -24.11 28.85 -3.58
N LYS A 3 -24.94 28.16 -4.39
CA LYS A 3 -25.39 26.78 -4.12
C LYS A 3 -24.29 25.71 -4.30
N SER A 4 -23.47 25.82 -5.35
CA SER A 4 -22.38 24.87 -5.62
C SER A 4 -21.23 24.96 -4.60
N ALA A 5 -20.93 26.16 -4.10
CA ALA A 5 -19.94 26.34 -3.04
C ALA A 5 -20.40 25.75 -1.69
N GLY A 6 -21.68 25.92 -1.34
CA GLY A 6 -22.26 25.32 -0.13
C GLY A 6 -22.20 23.79 -0.17
N TRP A 7 -22.64 23.19 -1.29
CA TRP A 7 -22.54 21.74 -1.53
C TRP A 7 -21.10 21.25 -1.41
N THR A 8 -20.14 21.92 -2.08
CA THR A 8 -18.73 21.50 -2.04
C THR A 8 -18.18 21.52 -0.61
N ASN A 9 -18.44 22.58 0.16
CA ASN A 9 -17.91 22.70 1.52
C ASN A 9 -18.52 21.69 2.49
N GLU A 10 -19.83 21.46 2.41
CA GLU A 10 -20.52 20.44 3.19
C GLU A 10 -19.98 19.05 2.86
N GLY A 11 -19.85 18.74 1.57
CA GLY A 11 -19.26 17.50 1.08
C GLY A 11 -17.85 17.28 1.61
N LEU A 12 -16.97 18.28 1.51
CA LEU A 12 -15.58 18.17 1.97
C LEU A 12 -15.49 18.02 3.49
N THR A 13 -16.38 18.66 4.24
CA THR A 13 -16.43 18.56 5.70
C THR A 13 -16.75 17.12 6.10
N ASN A 14 -17.89 16.60 5.62
CA ASN A 14 -18.33 15.22 5.87
C ASN A 14 -17.29 14.20 5.37
N PHE A 15 -16.72 14.43 4.20
CA PHE A 15 -15.72 13.55 3.61
C PHE A 15 -14.43 13.50 4.44
N SER A 16 -13.94 14.65 4.91
CA SER A 16 -12.72 14.71 5.73
C SER A 16 -12.86 13.93 7.04
N GLU A 17 -14.07 13.92 7.64
CA GLU A 17 -14.37 13.14 8.84
C GLU A 17 -14.36 11.64 8.54
N ILE A 18 -14.95 11.22 7.42
CA ILE A 18 -14.92 9.81 6.97
C ILE A 18 -13.48 9.34 6.80
N VAL A 19 -12.66 10.13 6.10
CA VAL A 19 -11.24 9.80 5.90
C VAL A 19 -10.53 9.66 7.24
N ARG A 20 -10.69 10.64 8.14
CA ARG A 20 -10.04 10.68 9.47
C ARG A 20 -10.40 9.48 10.35
N ASN A 21 -11.66 9.06 10.33
CA ASN A 21 -12.16 8.00 11.21
C ASN A 21 -11.68 6.59 10.81
N HIS A 22 -11.19 6.40 9.59
CA HIS A 22 -10.83 5.08 9.06
C HIS A 22 -9.34 4.96 8.66
N GLN A 23 -8.48 5.92 9.04
CA GLN A 23 -7.06 5.92 8.64
C GLN A 23 -6.25 4.72 9.16
N SER A 24 -6.73 4.00 10.17
CA SER A 24 -6.04 2.84 10.72
C SER A 24 -6.25 1.55 9.91
N ASN A 25 -7.20 1.52 8.97
CA ASN A 25 -7.52 0.34 8.18
C ASN A 25 -7.73 0.73 6.71
N LEU A 26 -6.76 0.37 5.87
CA LEU A 26 -6.77 0.73 4.45
C LEU A 26 -8.00 0.20 3.69
N THR A 27 -8.39 -1.05 3.95
CA THR A 27 -9.54 -1.67 3.30
C THR A 27 -10.82 -0.94 3.66
N GLU A 28 -10.99 -0.60 4.94
CA GLU A 28 -12.16 0.13 5.42
C GLU A 28 -12.17 1.57 4.89
N LEU A 29 -11.03 2.27 4.96
CA LEU A 29 -10.85 3.62 4.41
C LEU A 29 -11.28 3.68 2.95
N THR A 30 -10.71 2.83 2.11
CA THR A 30 -10.95 2.86 0.65
C THR A 30 -12.38 2.49 0.31
N THR A 31 -12.99 1.54 1.04
CA THR A 31 -14.40 1.18 0.91
C THR A 31 -15.32 2.34 1.27
N LYS A 32 -15.08 3.02 2.40
CA LYS A 32 -15.91 4.15 2.84
C LYS A 32 -15.75 5.36 1.94
N VAL A 33 -14.54 5.63 1.46
CA VAL A 33 -14.25 6.69 0.49
C VAL A 33 -15.03 6.48 -0.79
N ILE A 34 -14.90 5.31 -1.43
CA ILE A 34 -15.57 5.09 -2.73
C ILE A 34 -17.08 5.07 -2.58
N GLN A 35 -17.59 4.51 -1.48
CA GLN A 35 -19.02 4.53 -1.18
C GLN A 35 -19.54 5.96 -1.05
N PHE A 36 -18.89 6.80 -0.23
CA PHE A 36 -19.33 8.16 0.00
C PHE A 36 -19.27 8.98 -1.30
N LEU A 37 -18.14 8.97 -2.00
CA LEU A 37 -17.98 9.77 -3.22
C LEU A 37 -19.01 9.38 -4.28
N THR A 38 -19.16 8.08 -4.53
CA THR A 38 -20.13 7.60 -5.54
C THR A 38 -21.55 8.03 -5.19
N GLN A 39 -21.96 7.89 -3.92
CA GLN A 39 -23.30 8.29 -3.47
C GLN A 39 -23.49 9.81 -3.48
N TYR A 40 -22.51 10.57 -3.02
CA TYR A 40 -22.60 12.03 -2.90
C TYR A 40 -22.66 12.71 -4.27
N LEU A 41 -21.96 12.16 -5.27
CA LEU A 41 -22.04 12.63 -6.66
C LEU A 41 -23.30 12.15 -7.41
N GLY A 42 -24.10 11.26 -6.83
CA GLY A 42 -25.23 10.62 -7.53
C GLY A 42 -24.80 9.67 -8.66
N ALA A 43 -23.56 9.18 -8.60
CA ALA A 43 -22.99 8.25 -9.56
C ALA A 43 -23.45 6.81 -9.29
N GLN A 44 -23.30 5.95 -10.30
CA GLN A 44 -23.80 4.58 -10.22
C GLN A 44 -22.71 3.59 -9.83
N GLN A 45 -21.48 3.85 -10.23
CA GLN A 45 -20.34 2.97 -9.97
C GLN A 45 -19.09 3.78 -9.65
N GLY A 46 -18.22 3.17 -8.85
CA GLY A 46 -16.91 3.73 -8.57
C GLY A 46 -15.87 2.67 -8.25
N GLY A 47 -14.62 2.95 -8.57
CA GLY A 47 -13.45 2.16 -8.21
C GLY A 47 -12.36 3.06 -7.60
N LEU A 48 -11.63 2.54 -6.62
CA LEU A 48 -10.48 3.20 -6.01
C LEU A 48 -9.26 2.31 -6.15
N PHE A 49 -8.27 2.82 -6.87
CA PHE A 49 -7.02 2.14 -7.18
C PHE A 49 -5.88 2.79 -6.40
N VAL A 50 -5.23 2.07 -5.49
CA VAL A 50 -4.13 2.58 -4.65
C VAL A 50 -2.80 2.26 -5.31
N LEU A 51 -1.87 3.22 -5.29
CA LEU A 51 -0.50 3.00 -5.76
C LEU A 51 0.22 1.99 -4.86
N ARG A 52 0.74 0.94 -5.48
CA ARG A 52 1.61 -0.07 -4.89
C ARG A 52 2.93 -0.10 -5.64
N GLU A 53 3.90 -0.76 -5.04
CA GLU A 53 5.21 -0.99 -5.63
C GLU A 53 5.67 -2.40 -5.23
N ASP A 54 6.16 -3.15 -6.22
CA ASP A 54 6.81 -4.44 -6.02
C ASP A 54 8.14 -4.51 -6.80
N GLU A 55 8.70 -5.70 -6.94
CA GLU A 55 9.97 -5.93 -7.65
C GLU A 55 9.96 -5.47 -9.12
N THR A 56 8.78 -5.43 -9.76
CA THR A 56 8.62 -5.03 -11.16
C THR A 56 8.39 -3.53 -11.33
N GLY A 57 8.16 -2.81 -10.22
CA GLY A 57 7.93 -1.37 -10.19
C GLY A 57 6.54 -0.99 -9.69
N PRO A 58 6.13 0.28 -9.89
CA PRO A 58 4.83 0.76 -9.43
C PRO A 58 3.68 0.14 -10.23
N TYR A 59 2.56 -0.08 -9.56
CA TYR A 59 1.29 -0.48 -10.17
C TYR A 59 0.11 0.05 -9.36
N LEU A 60 -1.08 0.08 -9.97
CA LEU A 60 -2.31 0.53 -9.35
C LEU A 60 -3.16 -0.67 -8.95
N GLU A 61 -3.39 -0.83 -7.65
CA GLU A 61 -4.19 -1.93 -7.09
C GLU A 61 -5.63 -1.49 -6.84
N LEU A 62 -6.63 -2.18 -7.41
CA LEU A 62 -8.02 -1.96 -7.03
C LEU A 62 -8.28 -2.45 -5.60
N THR A 63 -8.42 -1.52 -4.65
CA THR A 63 -8.66 -1.85 -3.24
C THR A 63 -10.15 -1.81 -2.86
N ALA A 64 -10.95 -1.01 -3.57
CA ALA A 64 -12.38 -0.89 -3.30
C ALA A 64 -13.19 -0.57 -4.56
N CYS A 65 -14.43 -1.07 -4.60
CA CYS A 65 -15.39 -0.75 -5.64
C CYS A 65 -16.80 -0.59 -5.08
N TYR A 66 -17.63 0.22 -5.74
CA TYR A 66 -19.05 0.42 -5.43
C TYR A 66 -19.91 0.00 -6.63
N ALA A 67 -20.90 -0.87 -6.37
CA ALA A 67 -21.87 -1.38 -7.35
C ALA A 67 -21.24 -1.97 -8.64
N PHE A 68 -20.06 -2.57 -8.50
CA PHE A 68 -19.35 -3.26 -9.58
C PHE A 68 -19.80 -4.73 -9.67
N ASP A 69 -19.93 -5.26 -10.89
CA ASP A 69 -20.29 -6.66 -11.10
C ASP A 69 -19.14 -7.57 -10.62
N ARG A 70 -19.39 -8.31 -9.53
CA ARG A 70 -18.40 -9.22 -8.92
C ARG A 70 -17.93 -10.34 -9.86
N LYS A 71 -18.61 -10.58 -10.99
CA LYS A 71 -18.29 -11.68 -11.93
C LYS A 71 -17.32 -11.31 -13.04
N LYS A 72 -17.12 -10.03 -13.36
CA LYS A 72 -16.04 -9.65 -14.26
C LYS A 72 -14.77 -9.62 -13.44
N PHE A 73 -13.78 -10.41 -13.86
CA PHE A 73 -12.40 -10.33 -13.41
C PHE A 73 -11.99 -8.87 -13.35
N VAL A 74 -12.12 -8.26 -12.18
CA VAL A 74 -11.55 -6.94 -12.00
C VAL A 74 -10.08 -7.23 -11.85
N GLU A 75 -9.31 -6.90 -12.88
CA GLU A 75 -7.85 -6.90 -12.77
C GLU A 75 -7.54 -6.07 -11.54
N ARG A 76 -7.15 -6.77 -10.47
CA ARG A 76 -6.82 -6.12 -9.21
C ARG A 76 -5.59 -5.25 -9.36
N ARG A 77 -4.84 -5.41 -10.45
CA ARG A 77 -3.59 -4.74 -10.75
C ARG A 77 -3.67 -4.14 -12.14
N ILE A 78 -3.33 -2.87 -12.24
CA ILE A 78 -3.15 -2.13 -13.49
C ILE A 78 -1.71 -1.61 -13.49
N ASP A 79 -0.91 -2.06 -14.44
CA ASP A 79 0.45 -1.54 -14.59
C ASP A 79 0.43 -0.09 -15.11
N ILE A 80 1.45 0.69 -14.73
CA ILE A 80 1.51 2.11 -15.12
C ILE A 80 1.60 2.25 -16.64
N GLY A 81 0.84 3.20 -17.18
CA GLY A 81 0.70 3.41 -18.63
C GLY A 81 -0.24 2.44 -19.36
N VAL A 82 -0.83 1.47 -18.65
CA VAL A 82 -1.84 0.57 -19.22
C VAL A 82 -3.24 1.14 -19.00
N GLY A 83 -3.99 1.28 -20.09
CA GLY A 83 -5.36 1.78 -20.06
C GLY A 83 -5.47 3.23 -19.58
N LEU A 84 -6.71 3.70 -19.41
CA LEU A 84 -6.94 5.09 -19.01
C LEU A 84 -6.48 5.37 -17.59
N ILE A 85 -6.66 4.43 -16.66
CA ILE A 85 -6.23 4.59 -15.27
C ILE A 85 -4.70 4.76 -15.19
N GLY A 86 -3.94 3.91 -15.90
CA GLY A 86 -2.48 4.03 -15.97
C GLY A 86 -2.03 5.31 -16.68
N GLN A 87 -2.75 5.74 -17.73
CA GLN A 87 -2.46 6.99 -18.42
C GLN A 87 -2.75 8.23 -17.55
N THR A 88 -3.89 8.27 -16.86
CA THR A 88 -4.24 9.32 -15.91
C THR A 88 -3.22 9.45 -14.78
N TYR A 89 -2.64 8.33 -14.33
CA TYR A 89 -1.53 8.36 -13.39
C TYR A 89 -0.28 9.03 -13.97
N LEU A 90 0.09 8.71 -15.22
CA LEU A 90 1.26 9.29 -15.88
C LEU A 90 1.11 10.80 -16.14
N GLU A 91 -0.05 11.21 -16.65
CA GLU A 91 -0.35 12.61 -16.93
C GLU A 91 -0.55 13.42 -15.65
N GLY A 92 -1.09 12.75 -14.63
CA GLY A 92 -1.51 13.39 -13.39
C GLY A 92 -2.69 14.34 -13.57
N GLU A 93 -3.41 14.33 -14.68
CA GLU A 93 -4.55 15.23 -14.89
C GLU A 93 -5.88 14.48 -14.95
N THR A 94 -6.94 15.09 -14.44
CA THR A 94 -8.27 14.47 -14.44
C THR A 94 -8.71 14.16 -15.86
N THR A 95 -9.04 12.89 -16.11
CA THR A 95 -9.57 12.43 -17.39
C THR A 95 -11.09 12.34 -17.32
N LEU A 96 -11.79 13.07 -18.19
CA LEU A 96 -13.25 13.05 -18.29
C LEU A 96 -13.68 12.53 -19.65
N LEU A 97 -14.37 11.39 -19.66
CA LEU A 97 -15.00 10.84 -20.84
C LEU A 97 -16.50 11.05 -20.80
N THR A 98 -17.04 11.70 -21.82
CA THR A 98 -18.48 11.99 -21.96
C THR A 98 -19.13 11.26 -23.14
N LYS A 99 -18.32 10.48 -23.87
CA LYS A 99 -18.74 9.65 -25.00
C LYS A 99 -18.02 8.31 -24.91
N LEU A 100 -18.60 7.39 -24.18
CA LEU A 100 -18.05 6.05 -24.01
C LEU A 100 -18.47 5.19 -25.21
N PRO A 101 -17.53 4.51 -25.90
CA PRO A 101 -17.88 3.55 -26.93
C PRO A 101 -18.83 2.49 -26.39
N GLN A 102 -19.73 2.00 -27.24
CA GLN A 102 -20.67 0.95 -26.86
C GLN A 102 -19.89 -0.29 -26.41
N GLY A 103 -20.15 -0.76 -25.19
CA GLY A 103 -19.47 -1.91 -24.60
C GLY A 103 -18.15 -1.65 -23.89
N TYR A 104 -17.74 -0.39 -23.74
CA TYR A 104 -16.56 -0.01 -22.95
C TYR A 104 -16.72 -0.40 -21.47
N THR A 105 -17.87 -0.04 -20.88
CA THR A 105 -18.26 -0.46 -19.52
C THR A 105 -19.78 -0.51 -19.39
N TYR A 106 -20.28 -1.20 -18.36
CA TYR A 106 -21.70 -1.41 -18.13
C TYR A 106 -22.05 -1.24 -16.65
N ILE A 107 -23.07 -0.44 -16.38
CA ILE A 107 -23.78 -0.40 -15.11
C ILE A 107 -24.78 -1.56 -15.11
N THR A 108 -24.57 -2.52 -14.23
CA THR A 108 -25.39 -3.73 -14.13
C THR A 108 -26.42 -3.62 -13.01
N SER A 109 -27.64 -4.04 -13.28
CA SER A 109 -28.74 -4.17 -12.34
C SER A 109 -29.34 -5.58 -12.43
N GLY A 110 -30.07 -6.01 -11.40
CA GLY A 110 -30.83 -7.26 -11.44
C GLY A 110 -31.88 -7.33 -12.57
N MET A 111 -32.17 -6.20 -13.22
CA MET A 111 -33.15 -6.11 -14.31
C MET A 111 -32.52 -5.84 -15.70
N GLY A 112 -31.21 -5.58 -15.79
CA GLY A 112 -30.59 -5.24 -17.08
C GLY A 112 -29.24 -4.53 -16.95
N GLN A 113 -28.74 -4.01 -18.07
CA GLN A 113 -27.47 -3.28 -18.14
C GLN A 113 -27.65 -1.95 -18.87
N ALA A 114 -26.91 -0.93 -18.44
CA ALA A 114 -26.88 0.39 -19.07
C ALA A 114 -25.44 0.85 -19.32
N THR A 115 -25.18 1.55 -20.42
CA THR A 115 -23.88 2.20 -20.65
C THR A 115 -23.88 3.55 -19.92
N PRO A 116 -22.84 3.86 -19.12
CA PRO A 116 -22.75 5.18 -18.48
C PRO A 116 -22.71 6.30 -19.52
N ALA A 117 -23.21 7.47 -19.15
CA ALA A 117 -23.09 8.68 -19.98
C ALA A 117 -21.74 9.36 -19.77
N CYS A 118 -21.12 9.21 -18.59
CA CYS A 118 -19.79 9.74 -18.33
C CYS A 118 -18.95 8.87 -17.41
N LEU A 119 -17.64 9.07 -17.50
CA LEU A 119 -16.61 8.46 -16.68
C LEU A 119 -15.60 9.53 -16.29
N ALA A 120 -15.39 9.74 -14.99
CA ALA A 120 -14.35 10.60 -14.45
C ALA A 120 -13.27 9.73 -13.82
N ILE A 121 -12.02 9.95 -14.22
CA ILE A 121 -10.83 9.30 -13.67
C ILE A 121 -9.97 10.41 -13.07
N VAL A 122 -9.87 10.42 -11.75
CA VAL A 122 -9.31 11.54 -10.99
C VAL A 122 -8.08 11.05 -10.23
N PRO A 123 -6.90 11.67 -10.41
CA PRO A 123 -5.73 11.39 -9.61
C PRO A 123 -5.85 12.00 -8.21
N MET A 124 -5.70 11.15 -7.20
CA MET A 124 -5.70 11.55 -5.79
C MET A 124 -4.29 12.01 -5.44
N LYS A 125 -4.09 13.33 -5.34
CA LYS A 125 -2.77 13.95 -5.17
C LYS A 125 -2.58 14.50 -3.75
N TYR A 126 -1.40 14.30 -3.19
CA TYR A 126 -0.93 15.03 -2.01
C TYR A 126 0.51 15.48 -2.23
N ASN A 127 0.80 16.78 -2.04
CA ASN A 127 2.11 17.37 -2.36
C ASN A 127 2.62 17.01 -3.77
N SER A 128 1.73 17.08 -4.77
CA SER A 128 1.99 16.71 -6.17
C SER A 128 2.35 15.23 -6.42
N LYS A 129 2.26 14.36 -5.41
CA LYS A 129 2.40 12.91 -5.55
C LYS A 129 1.04 12.26 -5.67
N ILE A 130 0.88 11.38 -6.65
CA ILE A 130 -0.34 10.60 -6.86
C ILE A 130 -0.23 9.34 -6.01
N GLU A 131 -1.15 9.17 -5.08
CA GLU A 131 -1.19 8.02 -4.17
C GLU A 131 -2.29 7.03 -4.53
N ALA A 132 -3.28 7.48 -5.31
CA ALA A 132 -4.37 6.67 -5.81
C ALA A 132 -5.01 7.30 -7.05
N ILE A 133 -5.79 6.50 -7.76
CA ILE A 133 -6.69 6.93 -8.83
C ILE A 133 -8.11 6.53 -8.42
N ILE A 134 -9.05 7.45 -8.57
CA ILE A 134 -10.48 7.14 -8.43
C ILE A 134 -11.11 7.17 -9.82
N GLU A 135 -11.91 6.15 -10.12
CA GLU A 135 -12.75 6.09 -11.31
C GLU A 135 -14.21 6.13 -10.85
N ILE A 136 -15.03 7.01 -11.43
CA ILE A 136 -16.47 7.12 -11.14
C ILE A 136 -17.25 7.20 -12.44
N ALA A 137 -18.29 6.36 -12.56
CA ALA A 137 -19.17 6.32 -13.72
C ALA A 137 -20.58 6.79 -13.35
N GLY A 138 -21.12 7.69 -14.17
CA GLY A 138 -22.44 8.30 -14.01
C GLY A 138 -23.34 8.12 -15.24
N LEU A 139 -24.64 8.03 -15.02
CA LEU A 139 -25.69 8.10 -16.06
C LEU A 139 -25.94 9.53 -16.54
N GLU A 140 -25.48 10.52 -15.79
CA GLU A 140 -25.49 11.95 -16.13
C GLU A 140 -24.06 12.47 -16.18
N LYS A 141 -23.84 13.57 -16.90
CA LYS A 141 -22.51 14.22 -16.98
C LYS A 141 -22.20 14.90 -15.64
N PHE A 142 -20.98 14.71 -15.14
CA PHE A 142 -20.49 15.49 -14.00
C PHE A 142 -20.30 16.96 -14.37
N GLU A 143 -20.83 17.82 -13.50
CA GLU A 143 -20.64 19.26 -13.55
C GLU A 143 -19.25 19.65 -13.04
N ASP A 144 -18.71 20.78 -13.50
CA ASP A 144 -17.34 21.22 -13.18
C ASP A 144 -17.08 21.33 -11.66
N TYR A 145 -18.10 21.72 -10.89
CA TYR A 145 -17.98 21.82 -9.43
C TYR A 145 -17.89 20.43 -8.76
N GLN A 146 -18.48 19.39 -9.35
CA GLN A 146 -18.38 18.02 -8.85
C GLN A 146 -16.99 17.44 -9.12
N ILE A 147 -16.40 17.76 -10.28
CA ILE A 147 -15.01 17.42 -10.60
C ILE A 147 -14.05 18.13 -9.66
N SER A 148 -14.21 19.45 -9.48
CA SER A 148 -13.39 20.21 -8.53
C SER A 148 -13.53 19.71 -7.09
N PHE A 149 -14.72 19.24 -6.71
CA PHE A 149 -14.94 18.57 -5.42
C PHE A 149 -14.14 17.26 -5.32
N LEU A 150 -14.16 16.39 -6.35
CA LEU A 150 -13.38 15.15 -6.36
C LEU A 150 -11.88 15.40 -6.25
N GLU A 151 -11.36 16.39 -6.97
CA GLU A 151 -9.94 16.75 -6.91
C GLU A 151 -9.53 17.20 -5.50
N LYS A 152 -10.34 18.06 -4.86
CA LYS A 152 -10.11 18.50 -3.48
C LYS A 152 -10.29 17.37 -2.46
N ALA A 153 -11.29 16.52 -2.65
CA ALA A 153 -11.48 15.33 -1.84
C ALA A 153 -10.25 14.41 -1.94
N GLY A 154 -9.65 14.32 -3.13
CA GLY A 154 -8.47 13.52 -3.37
C GLY A 154 -7.25 13.89 -2.53
N GLU A 155 -7.12 15.15 -2.10
CA GLU A 155 -6.06 15.57 -1.19
C GLU A 155 -6.14 14.86 0.16
N PHE A 156 -7.35 14.71 0.71
CA PHE A 156 -7.56 14.00 1.99
C PHE A 156 -7.26 12.51 1.85
N VAL A 157 -7.69 11.89 0.74
CA VAL A 157 -7.45 10.47 0.46
C VAL A 157 -5.94 10.22 0.34
N ALA A 158 -5.26 10.99 -0.51
CA ALA A 158 -3.84 10.81 -0.76
C ALA A 158 -3.00 11.05 0.51
N SER A 159 -3.35 12.07 1.31
CA SER A 159 -2.71 12.30 2.60
C SER A 159 -2.87 11.12 3.56
N ALA A 160 -4.09 10.58 3.67
CA ALA A 160 -4.35 9.42 4.53
C ALA A 160 -3.62 8.15 4.06
N LEU A 161 -3.63 7.88 2.75
CA LEU A 161 -2.92 6.74 2.16
C LEU A 161 -1.41 6.83 2.39
N GLN A 162 -0.83 8.02 2.27
CA GLN A 162 0.57 8.24 2.58
C GLN A 162 0.88 7.94 4.05
N GLY A 163 0.01 8.36 4.97
CA GLY A 163 0.12 8.08 6.40
C GLY A 163 0.08 6.58 6.71
N VAL A 164 -0.87 5.86 6.11
CA VAL A 164 -0.97 4.39 6.21
C VAL A 164 0.32 3.72 5.73
N ARG A 165 0.76 4.02 4.51
CA ARG A 165 1.97 3.41 3.92
C ARG A 165 3.23 3.70 4.75
N THR A 166 3.34 4.92 5.30
CA THR A 166 4.47 5.29 6.16
C THR A 166 4.48 4.46 7.45
N THR A 167 3.30 4.24 8.04
CA THR A 167 3.13 3.41 9.23
C THR A 167 3.48 1.94 8.94
N GLU A 168 2.96 1.39 7.84
CA GLU A 168 3.25 0.01 7.41
C GLU A 168 4.76 -0.21 7.21
N LYS A 169 5.43 0.70 6.47
CA LYS A 169 6.88 0.62 6.24
C LYS A 169 7.69 0.75 7.52
N MET A 170 7.25 1.60 8.46
CA MET A 170 7.91 1.72 9.76
C MET A 170 7.79 0.42 10.57
N GLN A 171 6.61 -0.22 10.58
CA GLN A 171 6.41 -1.51 11.26
C GLN A 171 7.26 -2.62 10.65
N GLU A 172 7.35 -2.69 9.32
CA GLU A 172 8.21 -3.64 8.61
C GLU A 172 9.69 -3.47 8.99
N LEU A 173 10.20 -2.23 8.95
CA LEU A 173 11.58 -1.92 9.32
C LEU A 173 11.89 -2.26 10.78
N LEU A 174 10.94 -2.07 11.69
CA LEU A 174 11.08 -2.46 13.10
C LEU A 174 11.20 -3.98 13.25
N LEU A 175 10.39 -4.76 12.53
CA LEU A 175 10.47 -6.23 12.56
C LEU A 175 11.81 -6.72 12.01
N VAL A 176 12.28 -6.14 10.90
CA VAL A 176 13.59 -6.47 10.32
C VAL A 176 14.73 -6.15 11.30
N SER A 177 14.70 -4.98 11.95
CA SER A 177 15.71 -4.56 12.93
C SER A 177 15.74 -5.46 14.17
N GLN A 178 14.56 -5.86 14.68
CA GLN A 178 14.46 -6.81 15.80
C GLN A 178 15.07 -8.16 15.44
N ARG A 179 14.72 -8.71 14.27
CA ARG A 179 15.28 -9.96 13.79
C ARG A 179 16.81 -9.90 13.62
N GLN A 180 17.32 -8.84 13.03
CA GLN A 180 18.77 -8.63 12.89
C GLN A 180 19.47 -8.58 14.26
N THR A 181 18.82 -7.96 15.26
CA THR A 181 19.35 -7.91 16.63
C THR A 181 19.39 -9.31 17.28
N GLU A 182 18.36 -10.13 17.06
CA GLU A 182 18.33 -11.52 17.54
C GLU A 182 19.40 -12.38 16.86
N GLU A 183 19.57 -12.26 15.54
CA GLU A 183 20.61 -12.97 14.77
C GLU A 183 22.02 -12.58 15.23
N MET A 184 22.27 -11.29 15.49
CA MET A 184 23.54 -10.82 16.06
C MET A 184 23.82 -11.40 17.45
N ARG A 185 22.81 -11.43 18.32
CA ARG A 185 22.94 -12.00 19.67
C ARG A 185 23.24 -13.50 19.64
N ALA A 186 22.58 -14.25 18.75
CA ALA A 186 22.86 -15.67 18.57
C ALA A 186 24.31 -15.90 18.09
N THR A 187 24.77 -15.07 17.14
CA THR A 187 26.15 -15.12 16.62
C THR A 187 27.18 -14.78 17.71
N GLU A 188 26.91 -13.79 18.55
CA GLU A 188 27.77 -13.40 19.67
C GLU A 188 27.89 -14.52 20.70
N GLU A 189 26.77 -15.18 21.03
CA GLU A 189 26.74 -16.32 21.94
C GLU A 189 27.53 -17.52 21.38
N GLU A 190 27.36 -17.82 20.09
CA GLU A 190 28.12 -18.88 19.41
C GLU A 190 29.63 -18.57 19.41
N LEU A 191 30.01 -17.32 19.13
CA LEU A 191 31.41 -16.89 19.19
C LEU A 191 31.98 -17.01 20.61
N ARG A 192 31.20 -16.66 21.64
CA ARG A 192 31.61 -16.82 23.03
C ARG A 192 31.86 -18.28 23.38
N GLN A 193 30.93 -19.17 23.01
CA GLN A 193 31.08 -20.61 23.24
C GLN A 193 32.32 -21.17 22.53
N ASN A 194 32.54 -20.78 21.28
CA ASN A 194 33.75 -21.17 20.53
C ASN A 194 35.04 -20.69 21.22
N LEU A 195 35.05 -19.48 21.78
CA LEU A 195 36.20 -18.97 22.54
C LEU A 195 36.45 -19.76 23.83
N GLU A 196 35.39 -20.11 24.57
CA GLU A 196 35.47 -20.94 25.77
C GLU A 196 36.01 -22.35 25.45
N GLU A 197 35.54 -22.97 24.37
CA GLU A 197 36.03 -24.27 23.91
C GLU A 197 37.50 -24.23 23.48
N LEU A 198 37.91 -23.18 22.76
CA LEU A 198 39.30 -22.96 22.37
C LEU A 198 40.21 -22.81 23.59
N GLN A 199 39.79 -22.03 24.59
CA GLN A 199 40.54 -21.88 25.84
C GLN A 199 40.66 -23.22 26.58
N ALA A 200 39.56 -23.97 26.74
CA ALA A 200 39.58 -25.28 27.38
C ALA A 200 40.50 -26.29 26.65
N THR A 201 40.49 -26.27 25.32
CA THR A 201 41.36 -27.11 24.48
C THR A 201 42.83 -26.72 24.66
N GLN A 202 43.14 -25.42 24.70
CA GLN A 202 44.50 -24.93 24.93
C GLN A 202 45.02 -25.35 26.31
N GLU A 203 44.21 -25.19 27.36
CA GLU A 203 44.56 -25.62 28.72
C GLU A 203 44.81 -27.14 28.78
N ALA A 204 43.96 -27.94 28.15
CA ALA A 204 44.12 -29.39 28.10
C ALA A 204 45.40 -29.81 27.36
N MET A 205 45.75 -29.12 26.25
CA MET A 205 47.00 -29.35 25.54
C MET A 205 48.22 -29.03 26.39
N VAL A 206 48.21 -27.90 27.12
CA VAL A 206 49.30 -27.54 28.03
C VAL A 206 49.49 -28.60 29.12
N ARG A 207 48.41 -29.03 29.78
CA ARG A 207 48.48 -30.10 30.80
C ARG A 207 49.06 -31.40 30.24
N LYS A 208 48.61 -31.82 29.05
CA LYS A 208 49.11 -33.03 28.40
C LYS A 208 50.59 -32.94 28.03
N GLN A 209 51.04 -31.76 27.61
CA GLN A 209 52.46 -31.50 27.33
C GLN A 209 53.30 -31.58 28.61
N GLU A 210 52.81 -31.03 29.72
CA GLU A 210 53.48 -31.13 31.02
C GLU A 210 53.57 -32.57 31.52
N GLU A 211 52.49 -33.36 31.40
CA GLU A 211 52.47 -34.78 31.74
C GLU A 211 53.48 -35.59 30.92
N MET A 212 53.52 -35.35 29.61
CA MET A 212 54.47 -36.00 28.71
C MET A 212 55.93 -35.66 29.06
N ASN A 213 56.22 -34.39 29.38
CA ASN A 213 57.55 -33.98 29.82
C ASN A 213 57.95 -34.66 31.14
N ARG A 214 57.04 -34.77 32.11
CA ARG A 214 57.29 -35.46 33.38
C ARG A 214 57.58 -36.95 33.20
N MET A 215 56.89 -37.60 32.25
CA MET A 215 57.14 -39.01 31.90
C MET A 215 58.52 -39.20 31.26
N HIS A 216 58.93 -38.31 30.34
CA HIS A 216 60.27 -38.36 29.74
C HIS A 216 61.39 -38.16 30.78
N ASP A 217 61.23 -37.21 31.71
CA ASP A 217 62.22 -36.96 32.77
C ASP A 217 62.38 -38.15 33.73
N HIS A 218 61.30 -38.88 34.02
CA HIS A 218 61.37 -40.09 34.84
C HIS A 218 62.03 -41.25 34.08
N GLY A 219 61.76 -41.40 32.78
CA GLY A 219 62.37 -42.43 31.94
C GLY A 219 63.89 -42.25 31.77
N ASN A 220 64.38 -41.01 31.67
CA ASN A 220 65.82 -40.73 31.59
C ASN A 220 66.59 -40.86 32.91
N ARG A 221 65.89 -40.87 34.06
CA ARG A 221 66.51 -41.05 35.39
C ARG A 221 66.57 -42.51 35.85
N THR A 222 65.92 -43.42 35.12
CA THR A 222 65.83 -44.85 35.47
C THR A 222 66.65 -45.76 34.55
N ASN A 223 67.50 -45.19 33.70
CA ASN A 223 68.46 -45.89 32.84
C ASN A 223 69.88 -45.39 33.12
#